data_AF-W0DTG3-F1
#
_entry.id   AF-W0DTG3-F1
#
_cell.length_a   1.000
_cell.length_b   1.000
_cell.length_c   1.000
_cell.angle_alpha   90.00
_cell.angle_beta   90.00
_cell.angle_gamma   90.00
#
_symmetry.space_group_name_H-M   'P 1'
#
loop_
_entity.id
_entity.type
_entity.pdbx_description
1 polymer ?
#
loop_
_entity_poly.entity_id
_entity_poly.type
_entity_poly.pdbx_seq_one_letter_code
_entity_poly.pdbx_strand_id
1 'polypeptide(L)'
;MTELRIALARAAEGLPVTLSELLEAFGEEGRSDWLEGYTPHCRPEFLRAFAKAVSERLARERKAQPAPAPAPAARTERDAGPLDGLPLLREDWKFVDARTRFRRARESLLAEYARRWREAADAEPVEHRKSNAGRFAANSWLREVTR
;
A
#
# COMPACT_ATOMS: atom_id res chain seq x y z
N MET A 1 18.01 4.25 -7.69
CA MET A 1 18.24 2.97 -6.95
C MET A 1 16.96 2.17 -6.68
N THR A 2 15.77 2.78 -6.64
CA THR A 2 14.50 2.09 -6.39
C THR A 2 14.02 1.26 -7.59
N GLU A 3 14.10 1.83 -8.79
CA GLU A 3 13.72 1.19 -10.06
C GLU A 3 14.48 -0.12 -10.33
N LEU A 4 15.80 -0.10 -10.06
CA LEU A 4 16.71 -1.26 -10.17
C LEU A 4 16.24 -2.48 -9.37
N ARG A 5 15.84 -2.25 -8.11
CA ARG A 5 15.43 -3.31 -7.18
C ARG A 5 14.09 -3.91 -7.59
N ILE A 6 13.21 -3.07 -8.16
CA ILE A 6 11.90 -3.48 -8.66
C ILE A 6 12.06 -4.32 -9.93
N ALA A 7 12.90 -3.89 -10.87
CA ALA A 7 13.19 -4.64 -12.10
C ALA A 7 13.82 -6.02 -11.81
N LEU A 8 14.81 -6.09 -10.90
CA LEU A 8 15.46 -7.35 -10.52
C LEU A 8 14.51 -8.30 -9.75
N ALA A 9 13.63 -7.77 -8.89
CA ALA A 9 12.62 -8.57 -8.20
C ALA A 9 11.60 -9.16 -9.19
N ARG A 10 11.14 -8.36 -10.15
CA ARG A 10 10.21 -8.81 -11.20
C ARG A 10 10.83 -9.88 -12.11
N ALA A 11 12.11 -9.73 -12.48
CA ALA A 11 12.82 -10.76 -13.23
C ALA A 11 12.97 -12.08 -12.45
N ALA A 12 13.24 -12.01 -11.13
CA ALA A 12 13.33 -13.19 -10.27
C ALA A 12 11.99 -13.92 -10.10
N GLU A 13 10.87 -13.20 -10.27
CA GLU A 13 9.50 -13.73 -10.25
C GLU A 13 9.01 -14.18 -11.66
N GLY A 14 9.88 -14.16 -12.68
CA GLY A 14 9.54 -14.60 -14.04
C GLY A 14 8.64 -13.64 -14.81
N LEU A 15 8.48 -12.41 -14.33
CA LEU A 15 7.72 -11.37 -15.00
C LEU A 15 8.56 -10.71 -16.11
N PRO A 16 7.95 -10.29 -17.23
CA PRO A 16 8.68 -9.63 -18.31
C PRO A 16 9.25 -8.30 -17.84
N VAL A 17 10.56 -8.15 -17.97
CA VAL A 17 11.30 -6.91 -17.70
C VAL A 17 11.80 -6.36 -19.03
N THR A 18 11.67 -5.06 -19.23
CA THR A 18 12.06 -4.42 -20.49
C THR A 18 13.57 -4.22 -20.57
N LEU A 19 14.10 -4.23 -21.79
CA LEU A 19 15.53 -4.02 -22.05
C LEU A 19 16.03 -2.67 -21.50
N SER A 20 15.19 -1.65 -21.52
CA SER A 20 15.50 -0.32 -20.99
C SER A 20 15.69 -0.30 -19.47
N GLU A 21 14.88 -1.05 -18.72
CA GLU A 21 15.00 -1.19 -17.25
C GLU A 21 16.29 -1.94 -16.86
N LEU A 22 16.71 -2.90 -17.68
CA LEU A 22 18.00 -3.58 -17.51
C LEU A 22 19.16 -2.65 -17.89
N LEU A 23 19.07 -1.82 -18.92
CA LEU A 23 20.18 -0.94 -19.32
C LEU A 23 20.41 0.23 -18.35
N GLU A 24 19.37 0.79 -17.77
CA GLU A 24 19.51 1.79 -16.69
C GLU A 24 20.18 1.20 -15.44
N ALA A 25 20.10 -0.12 -15.27
CA ALA A 25 20.71 -0.83 -14.16
C ALA A 25 22.23 -0.84 -14.17
N PHE A 26 22.83 -0.86 -15.36
CA PHE A 26 24.26 -1.05 -15.56
C PHE A 26 25.08 0.25 -15.47
N GLY A 27 24.44 1.42 -15.55
CA GLY A 27 25.19 2.69 -15.68
C GLY A 27 26.04 2.74 -16.97
N GLU A 28 27.00 3.65 -17.04
CA GLU A 28 27.78 3.91 -18.27
C GLU A 28 28.72 2.75 -18.66
N GLU A 29 29.22 1.97 -17.70
CA GLU A 29 30.15 0.86 -17.97
C GLU A 29 29.52 -0.29 -18.75
N GLY A 30 28.27 -0.69 -18.45
CA GLY A 30 27.59 -1.73 -19.23
C GLY A 30 26.94 -1.23 -20.53
N ARG A 31 26.91 0.09 -20.77
CA ARG A 31 26.46 0.69 -22.02
C ARG A 31 27.53 0.58 -23.12
N SER A 32 28.80 0.70 -22.77
CA SER A 32 29.91 0.66 -23.74
C SER A 32 30.05 -0.73 -24.37
N ASP A 33 29.96 -1.79 -23.55
CA ASP A 33 29.95 -3.19 -24.02
C ASP A 33 28.74 -3.52 -24.90
N TRP A 34 27.67 -2.74 -24.82
CA TRP A 34 26.43 -2.93 -25.58
C TRP A 34 26.38 -2.12 -26.89
N LEU A 35 27.06 -0.97 -26.94
CA LEU A 35 27.06 -0.05 -28.10
C LEU A 35 28.01 -0.47 -29.22
N GLU A 36 29.01 -1.31 -28.97
CA GLU A 36 29.91 -1.88 -29.99
C GLU A 36 29.29 -2.98 -30.87
N GLY A 37 27.97 -2.95 -31.07
CA GLY A 37 27.31 -3.73 -32.13
C GLY A 37 27.19 -5.23 -31.86
N TYR A 38 27.24 -5.66 -30.59
CA TYR A 38 27.03 -7.06 -30.20
C TYR A 38 25.63 -7.26 -29.58
N THR A 39 24.59 -7.36 -30.41
CA THR A 39 23.55 -8.36 -30.11
C THR A 39 24.06 -9.68 -30.65
N PRO A 40 24.38 -10.70 -29.83
CA PRO A 40 23.38 -11.77 -29.60
C PRO A 40 23.64 -12.66 -28.34
N HIS A 41 22.59 -13.26 -27.77
CA HIS A 41 22.69 -14.31 -26.74
C HIS A 41 23.53 -13.94 -25.49
N CYS A 42 22.87 -13.40 -24.46
CA CYS A 42 23.44 -13.46 -23.11
C CYS A 42 23.78 -14.91 -22.79
N ARG A 43 25.06 -15.28 -22.85
CA ARG A 43 25.51 -16.65 -22.61
C ARG A 43 25.07 -17.05 -21.19
N PRO A 44 24.57 -18.28 -20.97
CA PRO A 44 24.07 -18.71 -19.66
C PRO A 44 25.08 -18.47 -18.52
N GLU A 45 26.37 -18.52 -18.81
CA GLU A 45 27.47 -18.26 -17.88
C GLU A 45 27.50 -16.79 -17.44
N PHE A 46 27.24 -15.86 -18.37
CA PHE A 46 27.17 -14.43 -18.08
C PHE A 46 25.97 -14.11 -17.18
N LEU A 47 24.78 -14.65 -17.48
CA LEU A 47 23.59 -14.46 -16.65
C LEU A 47 23.77 -15.05 -15.25
N ARG A 48 24.46 -16.20 -15.12
CA ARG A 48 24.79 -16.79 -13.81
C ARG A 48 25.79 -15.94 -13.03
N ALA A 49 26.85 -15.47 -13.68
CA ALA A 49 27.82 -14.58 -13.06
C ALA A 49 27.15 -13.27 -12.60
N PHE A 50 26.24 -12.74 -13.41
CA PHE A 50 25.44 -11.56 -13.09
C PHE A 50 24.52 -11.79 -11.88
N ALA A 51 23.71 -12.86 -11.89
CA ALA A 51 22.82 -13.19 -10.78
C ALA A 51 23.59 -13.41 -9.46
N LYS A 52 24.79 -14.01 -9.54
CA LYS A 52 25.68 -14.20 -8.40
C LYS A 52 26.21 -12.87 -7.86
N ALA A 53 26.74 -12.00 -8.73
CA ALA A 53 27.27 -10.70 -8.32
C ALA A 53 26.20 -9.80 -7.68
N VAL A 54 24.97 -9.81 -8.22
CA VAL A 54 23.83 -9.10 -7.65
C VAL A 54 23.47 -9.67 -6.27
N SER A 55 23.40 -10.99 -6.12
CA SER A 55 23.08 -11.65 -4.85
C SER A 55 24.12 -11.34 -3.76
N GLU A 56 25.41 -11.36 -4.11
CA GLU A 56 26.49 -11.02 -3.19
C GLU A 56 26.44 -9.54 -2.75
N ARG A 57 26.13 -8.64 -3.68
CA ARG A 57 25.95 -7.21 -3.36
C ARG A 57 24.79 -7.00 -2.39
N LEU A 58 23.63 -7.62 -2.66
CA LEU A 58 22.47 -7.52 -1.78
C LEU A 58 22.75 -8.12 -0.39
N ALA A 59 23.52 -9.22 -0.32
CA ALA A 59 23.93 -9.81 0.94
C ALA A 59 24.87 -8.88 1.74
N ARG A 60 25.81 -8.20 1.07
CA ARG A 60 26.67 -7.18 1.70
C ARG A 60 25.87 -5.98 2.21
N GLU A 61 24.94 -5.47 1.40
CA GLU A 61 24.05 -4.37 1.80
C GLU A 61 23.16 -4.76 2.99
N ARG A 62 22.63 -5.99 3.03
CA ARG A 62 21.84 -6.50 4.15
C ARG A 62 22.65 -6.65 5.44
N LYS A 63 23.93 -7.04 5.32
CA LYS A 63 24.85 -7.18 6.47
C LYS A 63 25.35 -5.81 6.96
N ALA A 64 25.42 -4.83 6.08
CA ALA A 64 25.82 -3.46 6.40
C ALA A 64 24.65 -2.58 6.91
N GLN A 65 23.40 -3.01 6.75
CA GLN A 65 22.27 -2.32 7.35
C GLN A 65 22.25 -2.54 8.87
N PRO A 66 22.27 -1.47 9.68
CA PRO A 66 21.98 -1.59 11.10
C PRO A 66 20.59 -2.20 11.25
N ALA A 67 20.41 -3.01 12.31
CA ALA A 67 19.13 -3.66 12.59
C ALA A 67 17.99 -2.64 12.43
N PRO A 68 16.90 -2.99 11.73
CA PRO A 68 15.76 -2.10 11.62
C PRO A 68 15.36 -1.70 13.03
N ALA A 69 15.18 -0.39 13.27
CA ALA A 69 14.67 0.10 14.54
C ALA A 69 13.44 -0.75 14.92
N PRO A 70 13.29 -1.16 16.20
CA PRO A 70 12.14 -1.94 16.61
C PRO A 70 10.89 -1.25 16.07
N ALA A 71 10.05 -2.01 15.35
CA ALA A 71 8.82 -1.51 14.76
C ALA A 71 8.09 -0.66 15.81
N PRO A 72 7.54 0.52 15.45
CA PRO A 72 6.87 1.36 16.43
C PRO A 72 5.86 0.49 17.16
N ALA A 73 6.00 0.46 18.49
CA ALA A 73 5.16 -0.32 19.39
C ALA A 73 3.70 -0.19 18.94
N ALA A 74 2.99 -1.32 18.93
CA ALA A 74 1.57 -1.40 18.60
C ALA A 74 0.84 -0.18 19.16
N ARG A 75 0.18 0.58 18.26
CA ARG A 75 -0.67 1.71 18.65
C ARG A 75 -1.60 1.19 19.72
N THR A 76 -1.46 1.74 20.93
CA THR A 76 -2.31 1.33 22.05
C THR A 76 -3.75 1.74 21.73
N GLU A 77 -4.72 1.05 22.32
CA GLU A 77 -6.17 1.27 22.17
C GLU A 77 -6.64 2.73 22.38
N ARG A 78 -5.75 3.62 22.86
CA ARG A 78 -5.99 5.05 23.06
C ARG A 78 -6.08 5.88 21.78
N ASP A 79 -5.67 5.34 20.63
CA ASP A 79 -5.76 6.03 19.33
C ASP A 79 -6.96 5.59 18.48
N ALA A 80 -7.84 4.72 19.01
CA ALA A 80 -9.00 4.26 18.27
C ALA A 80 -10.00 5.41 18.05
N GLY A 81 -10.10 5.90 16.82
CA GLY A 81 -11.07 6.91 16.42
C GLY A 81 -12.51 6.39 16.52
N PRO A 82 -13.53 7.28 16.56
CA PRO A 82 -14.92 6.86 16.73
C PRO A 82 -15.45 5.87 15.67
N LEU A 83 -14.81 5.85 14.50
CA LEU A 83 -15.16 4.98 13.37
C LEU A 83 -14.33 3.68 13.31
N ASP A 84 -13.35 3.53 14.19
CA ASP A 84 -12.46 2.37 14.16
C ASP A 84 -13.25 1.11 14.52
N GLY A 85 -12.95 0.02 13.80
CA GLY A 85 -13.68 -1.25 13.90
C GLY A 85 -14.99 -1.32 13.12
N LEU A 86 -15.44 -0.23 12.48
CA LEU A 86 -16.58 -0.30 11.57
C LEU A 86 -16.14 -0.81 10.19
N PRO A 87 -16.90 -1.72 9.54
CA PRO A 87 -16.58 -2.24 8.21
C PRO A 87 -16.96 -1.24 7.11
N LEU A 88 -16.34 -0.06 7.12
CA LEU A 88 -16.56 1.02 6.16
C LEU A 88 -15.72 0.83 4.91
N LEU A 89 -16.30 1.11 3.74
CA LEU A 89 -15.56 1.13 2.48
C LEU A 89 -14.77 2.42 2.33
N ARG A 90 -13.82 2.43 1.39
CA ARG A 90 -13.04 3.62 1.05
C ARG A 90 -13.94 4.80 0.65
N GLU A 91 -15.05 4.52 -0.04
CA GLU A 91 -16.04 5.51 -0.48
C GLU A 91 -16.78 6.13 0.71
N ASP A 92 -17.08 5.33 1.74
CA ASP A 92 -17.70 5.81 2.97
C ASP A 92 -16.77 6.78 3.70
N TRP A 93 -15.47 6.44 3.81
CA TRP A 93 -14.47 7.34 4.38
C TRP A 93 -14.38 8.67 3.66
N LYS A 94 -14.36 8.66 2.32
CA LYS A 94 -14.37 9.89 1.51
C LYS A 94 -15.62 10.73 1.78
N PHE A 95 -16.78 10.10 1.85
CA PHE A 95 -18.05 10.77 2.09
C PHE A 95 -18.11 11.41 3.49
N VAL A 96 -17.67 10.69 4.53
CA VAL A 96 -17.66 11.20 5.90
C VAL A 96 -16.65 12.34 6.02
N ASP A 97 -15.42 12.16 5.52
CA ASP A 97 -14.38 13.18 5.60
C ASP A 97 -14.79 14.47 4.88
N ALA A 98 -15.35 14.37 3.68
CA ALA A 98 -15.83 15.52 2.91
C ALA A 98 -16.85 16.38 3.68
N ARG A 99 -17.55 15.81 4.66
CA ARG A 99 -18.62 16.47 5.42
C ARG A 99 -18.24 16.91 6.82
N THR A 100 -17.23 16.27 7.42
CA THR A 100 -16.84 16.55 8.81
C THR A 100 -15.48 17.25 8.93
N ARG A 101 -14.58 17.18 7.92
CA ARG A 101 -13.18 17.65 8.03
C ARG A 101 -12.97 19.08 8.53
N PHE A 102 -13.88 20.00 8.17
CA PHE A 102 -13.78 21.42 8.57
C PHE A 102 -14.85 21.84 9.58
N ARG A 103 -15.60 20.88 10.14
CA ARG A 103 -16.62 21.16 11.14
C ARG A 103 -15.98 21.20 12.52
N ARG A 104 -16.25 22.26 13.29
CA ARG A 104 -15.78 22.36 14.69
C ARG A 104 -16.28 21.21 15.57
N ALA A 105 -17.45 20.67 15.27
CA ALA A 105 -18.05 19.53 15.96
C ALA A 105 -17.70 18.17 15.32
N ARG A 106 -16.55 18.04 14.63
CA ARG A 106 -16.16 16.83 13.91
C ARG A 106 -16.24 15.58 14.77
N GLU A 107 -15.64 15.59 15.95
CA GLU A 107 -15.61 14.42 16.85
C GLU A 107 -17.03 13.99 17.26
N SER A 108 -17.89 14.94 17.62
CA SER A 108 -19.30 14.65 17.94
C SER A 108 -20.05 14.07 16.74
N LEU A 109 -19.78 14.57 15.52
CA LEU A 109 -20.39 14.04 14.31
C LEU A 109 -19.94 12.60 14.01
N LEU A 110 -18.66 12.29 14.25
CA LEU A 110 -18.12 10.93 14.04
C LEU A 110 -18.63 9.95 15.08
N ALA A 111 -18.72 10.36 16.35
CA ALA A 111 -19.27 9.55 17.42
C ALA A 111 -20.75 9.22 17.17
N GLU A 112 -21.53 10.22 16.76
CA GLU A 112 -22.95 10.04 16.44
C GLU A 112 -23.13 9.21 15.15
N TYR A 113 -22.27 9.40 14.14
CA TYR A 113 -22.24 8.55 12.95
C TYR A 113 -22.05 7.07 13.34
N ALA A 114 -21.06 6.78 14.18
CA ALA A 114 -20.78 5.42 14.64
C ALA A 114 -21.95 4.83 15.41
N ARG A 115 -22.58 5.63 16.28
CA ARG A 115 -23.77 5.22 17.03
C ARG A 115 -24.91 4.80 16.09
N ARG A 116 -25.27 5.66 15.13
CA ARG A 116 -26.34 5.37 14.15
C ARG A 116 -26.03 4.15 13.30
N TRP A 117 -24.76 3.97 12.94
CA TRP A 117 -24.33 2.80 12.18
C TRP A 117 -24.58 1.51 12.97
N ARG A 118 -24.15 1.46 14.25
CA ARG A 118 -24.30 0.28 15.11
C ARG A 118 -25.77 -0.03 15.39
N GLU A 119 -26.54 0.99 15.76
CA GLU A 119 -27.99 0.83 16.02
C GLU A 119 -28.74 0.23 14.82
N ALA A 120 -28.46 0.69 13.61
CA ALA A 120 -29.10 0.16 12.41
C ALA A 120 -28.57 -1.22 11.98
N ALA A 121 -27.28 -1.50 12.22
CA ALA A 121 -26.71 -2.83 11.99
C ALA A 121 -27.26 -3.87 12.98
N ASP A 122 -27.43 -3.51 14.25
CA ASP A 122 -27.98 -4.37 15.29
C ASP A 122 -29.47 -4.65 15.10
N ALA A 123 -30.21 -3.67 14.57
CA ALA A 123 -31.63 -3.80 14.24
C ALA A 123 -31.89 -4.66 12.99
N GLU A 124 -30.89 -4.90 12.12
CA GLU A 124 -31.04 -5.69 10.90
C GLU A 124 -30.84 -7.18 11.22
N PRO A 125 -31.88 -8.03 11.08
CA PRO A 125 -31.79 -9.46 11.40
C PRO A 125 -30.95 -10.24 10.40
N VAL A 126 -30.80 -9.76 9.16
CA VAL A 126 -30.08 -10.47 8.11
C VAL A 126 -28.61 -10.09 8.13
N GLU A 127 -27.74 -11.02 8.55
CA GLU A 127 -26.31 -10.78 8.78
C GLU A 127 -25.60 -10.08 7.62
N HIS A 128 -25.81 -10.56 6.39
CA HIS A 128 -25.17 -9.97 5.20
C HIS A 128 -25.70 -8.58 4.82
N ARG A 129 -26.80 -8.12 5.43
CA ARG A 129 -27.40 -6.80 5.21
C ARG A 129 -27.02 -5.77 6.28
N LYS A 130 -26.55 -6.20 7.45
CA LYS A 130 -26.19 -5.31 8.57
C LYS A 130 -25.28 -4.17 8.17
N SER A 131 -24.21 -4.47 7.42
CA SER A 131 -23.28 -3.45 6.93
C SER A 131 -23.93 -2.45 5.97
N ASN A 132 -24.92 -2.87 5.17
CA ASN A 132 -25.67 -1.95 4.30
C ASN A 132 -26.64 -1.09 5.11
N ALA A 133 -27.35 -1.68 6.06
CA ALA A 133 -28.28 -0.99 6.95
C ALA A 133 -27.56 0.10 7.77
N GLY A 134 -26.44 -0.26 8.41
CA GLY A 134 -25.60 0.66 9.17
C GLY A 134 -25.13 1.85 8.33
N ARG A 135 -24.57 1.59 7.14
CA ARG A 135 -24.12 2.65 6.22
C ARG A 135 -25.25 3.54 5.75
N PHE A 136 -26.38 2.96 5.38
CA PHE A 136 -27.54 3.71 4.89
C PHE A 136 -28.07 4.67 5.96
N ALA A 137 -28.27 4.19 7.19
CA ALA A 137 -28.77 5.01 8.29
C ALA A 137 -27.79 6.13 8.66
N ALA A 138 -26.52 5.79 8.85
CA ALA A 138 -25.50 6.77 9.25
C ALA A 138 -25.25 7.82 8.15
N ASN A 139 -25.19 7.41 6.88
CA ASN A 139 -25.02 8.34 5.75
C ASN A 139 -26.24 9.25 5.58
N SER A 140 -27.46 8.74 5.76
CA SER A 140 -28.69 9.53 5.67
C SER A 140 -28.74 10.59 6.76
N TRP A 141 -28.49 10.20 8.02
CA TRP A 141 -28.41 11.15 9.12
C TRP A 141 -27.32 12.21 8.89
N LEU A 142 -26.12 11.82 8.46
CA LEU A 142 -25.04 12.78 8.20
C LEU A 142 -25.43 13.77 7.07
N ARG A 143 -26.25 13.36 6.10
CA ARG A 143 -26.82 14.28 5.06
C ARG A 143 -27.71 15.35 5.64
N GLU A 144 -28.51 14.99 6.62
CA GLU A 144 -29.46 15.92 7.22
C GLU A 144 -28.75 16.96 8.08
N VAL A 145 -27.80 16.53 8.93
CA VAL A 145 -27.14 17.43 9.89
C VAL A 145 -26.02 18.27 9.29
N THR A 146 -25.46 17.89 8.15
CA THR A 146 -24.41 18.68 7.47
C THR A 146 -24.88 19.38 6.20
N ARG A 147 -26.21 19.49 6.00
CA ARG A 147 -26.79 20.21 4.87
C ARG A 147 -26.40 21.69 4.87
#